data_AF-A0A382UNU0-F1
#
_entry.id   AF-A0A382UNU0-F1
#
_cell.length_a   1.000
_cell.length_b   1.000
_cell.length_c   1.000
_cell.angle_alpha   90.00
_cell.angle_beta   90.00
_cell.angle_gamma   90.00
#
_symmetry.space_group_name_H-M   'P 1'
#
loop_
_entity.id
_entity.type
_entity.pdbx_description
1 polymer ?
#
loop_
_entity_poly.entity_id
_entity_poly.type
_entity_poly.pdbx_seq_one_letter_code
_entity_poly.pdbx_strand_id
1 'polypeptide(L)'
;MKTFKEFFTLGVSKPSKMNVQKYLDDLGSARRLLSIPDIIKKIEDYFKTIKNLKIDRSAQKVLAFEELETEERDYKDEYKKFQSSDKMKKY
;
A
#
# COMPACT_ATOMS: atom_id res chain seq x y z
N MET A 1 5.35 -21.59 17.17
CA MET A 1 5.77 -20.26 17.65
C MET A 1 5.79 -19.33 16.44
N LYS A 2 4.75 -18.48 16.28
CA LYS A 2 4.67 -17.52 15.18
C LYS A 2 5.80 -16.49 15.39
N THR A 3 6.71 -16.39 14.43
CA THR A 3 7.84 -15.47 14.54
C THR A 3 7.32 -14.04 14.45
N PHE A 4 7.81 -13.16 15.33
CA PHE A 4 7.51 -11.73 15.34
C PHE A 4 7.76 -11.00 14.00
N LYS A 5 8.39 -11.66 13.02
CA LYS A 5 8.55 -11.18 11.64
C LYS A 5 7.23 -10.97 10.90
N GLU A 6 6.16 -11.70 11.24
CA GLU A 6 4.85 -11.53 10.59
C GLU A 6 4.09 -10.28 11.06
N PHE A 7 4.50 -9.63 12.16
CA PHE A 7 3.86 -8.42 12.63
C PHE A 7 4.36 -7.14 11.94
N PHE A 8 5.54 -7.19 11.31
CA PHE A 8 6.10 -6.05 10.56
C PHE A 8 5.87 -6.14 9.04
N THR A 9 5.26 -7.22 8.53
CA THR A 9 4.85 -7.31 7.13
C THR A 9 3.53 -6.59 6.83
N LEU A 10 2.97 -5.86 7.81
CA LEU A 10 1.83 -4.94 7.61
C LEU A 10 2.15 -3.69 6.77
N GLY A 11 3.34 -3.59 6.17
CA GLY A 11 3.72 -2.41 5.39
C GLY A 11 4.62 -2.61 4.16
N VAL A 12 5.05 -3.83 3.80
CA VAL A 12 6.02 -4.01 2.68
C VAL A 12 5.88 -5.37 1.98
N SER A 13 4.68 -5.73 1.53
CA SER A 13 4.59 -6.75 0.47
C SER A 13 4.06 -6.09 -0.79
N LYS A 14 4.90 -6.10 -1.84
CA LYS A 14 4.53 -5.59 -3.16
C LYS A 14 3.21 -6.25 -3.57
N PRO A 15 2.14 -5.48 -3.82
CA PRO A 15 0.87 -6.06 -4.17
C PRO A 15 0.99 -6.75 -5.52
N SER A 16 0.75 -8.05 -5.55
CA SER A 16 0.64 -8.77 -6.81
C SER A 16 -0.60 -8.32 -7.55
N LYS A 17 -0.65 -8.54 -8.88
CA LYS A 17 -1.86 -8.31 -9.68
C LYS A 17 -3.09 -9.03 -9.12
N MET A 18 -2.91 -10.20 -8.53
CA MET A 18 -3.99 -10.94 -7.86
C MET A 18 -4.50 -10.22 -6.62
N ASN A 19 -3.63 -9.57 -5.84
CA ASN A 19 -4.04 -8.78 -4.68
C ASN A 19 -4.87 -7.55 -5.10
N VAL A 20 -4.42 -6.85 -6.14
CA VAL A 20 -5.14 -5.68 -6.69
C VAL A 20 -6.49 -6.11 -7.29
N GLN A 21 -6.51 -7.24 -8.01
CA GLN A 21 -7.75 -7.81 -8.57
C GLN A 21 -8.73 -8.21 -7.45
N LYS A 22 -8.25 -8.87 -6.40
CA LYS A 22 -9.09 -9.25 -5.26
C LYS A 22 -9.72 -8.02 -4.59
N TYR A 23 -8.94 -6.95 -4.37
CA TYR A 23 -9.48 -5.73 -3.80
C TYR A 23 -10.52 -5.08 -4.73
N LEU A 24 -10.27 -5.05 -6.04
CA LEU A 24 -11.26 -4.61 -7.03
C LEU A 24 -12.54 -5.45 -6.94
N ASP A 25 -12.42 -6.77 -6.73
CA ASP A 25 -13.56 -7.67 -6.58
C ASP A 25 -14.35 -7.41 -5.29
N ASP A 26 -13.64 -7.16 -4.19
CA ASP A 26 -14.19 -6.83 -2.87
C ASP A 26 -14.95 -5.49 -2.86
N LEU A 27 -14.68 -4.58 -3.81
CA LEU A 27 -15.49 -3.36 -3.99
C LEU A 27 -16.95 -3.69 -4.37
N GLY A 28 -17.22 -4.89 -4.89
CA GLY A 28 -18.58 -5.38 -5.10
C GLY A 28 -19.47 -4.39 -5.87
N SER A 29 -20.63 -4.07 -5.29
CA SER A 29 -21.62 -3.14 -5.85
C SER A 29 -21.13 -1.69 -5.96
N ALA A 30 -20.13 -1.27 -5.16
CA ALA A 30 -19.59 0.08 -5.24
C ALA A 30 -18.93 0.36 -6.61
N ARG A 31 -18.46 -0.68 -7.32
CA ARG A 31 -17.94 -0.57 -8.69
C ARG A 31 -18.95 -0.02 -9.69
N ARG A 32 -20.25 -0.19 -9.42
CA ARG A 32 -21.33 0.28 -10.31
C ARG A 32 -21.76 1.72 -9.99
N LEU A 33 -21.40 2.21 -8.81
CA LEU A 33 -21.77 3.54 -8.33
C LEU A 33 -20.64 4.55 -8.53
N LEU A 34 -19.39 4.08 -8.45
CA LEU A 34 -18.20 4.90 -8.60
C LEU A 34 -17.79 5.02 -10.06
N SER A 35 -17.22 6.18 -10.40
CA SER A 35 -16.56 6.35 -11.69
C SER A 35 -15.25 5.54 -11.73
N ILE A 36 -14.79 5.17 -12.94
CA ILE A 36 -13.50 4.48 -13.12
C ILE A 36 -12.34 5.25 -12.44
N PRO A 37 -12.21 6.59 -12.59
CA PRO A 37 -11.21 7.37 -11.87
C PRO A 37 -11.28 7.23 -10.34
N ASP A 38 -12.48 7.21 -9.76
CA ASP A 38 -12.64 7.07 -8.31
C ASP A 38 -12.22 5.69 -7.83
N ILE A 39 -12.54 4.64 -8.60
CA ILE A 39 -12.11 3.27 -8.32
C ILE A 39 -10.59 3.21 -8.37
N ILE A 40 -9.97 3.77 -9.41
CA ILE A 40 -8.52 3.82 -9.55
C ILE A 40 -7.89 4.48 -8.33
N LYS A 41 -8.34 5.70 -7.99
CA LYS A 41 -7.84 6.46 -6.85
C LYS A 41 -7.96 5.69 -5.54
N LYS A 42 -9.11 5.06 -5.31
CA LYS A 42 -9.35 4.27 -4.08
C LYS A 42 -8.40 3.08 -3.95
N ILE A 43 -8.07 2.43 -5.07
CA ILE A 43 -7.13 1.31 -5.09
C ILE A 43 -5.70 1.79 -4.87
N GLU A 44 -5.30 2.88 -5.53
CA GLU A 44 -3.98 3.50 -5.35
C GLU A 44 -3.78 3.99 -3.90
N ASP A 45 -4.79 4.63 -3.30
CA ASP A 45 -4.78 5.09 -1.91
C ASP A 45 -4.68 3.93 -0.90
N TYR A 46 -5.30 2.78 -1.22
CA TYR A 46 -5.25 1.59 -0.37
C TYR A 46 -3.87 0.94 -0.38
N PHE A 47 -3.30 0.72 -1.57
CA PHE A 47 -2.03 0.00 -1.70
C PHE A 47 -0.81 0.90 -1.45
N LYS A 48 -0.87 2.20 -1.74
CA LYS A 48 0.20 3.22 -1.59
C LYS A 48 1.53 2.94 -2.30
N THR A 49 1.75 1.71 -2.75
CA THR A 49 2.97 1.24 -3.43
C THR A 49 2.74 1.01 -4.92
N ILE A 50 1.59 1.44 -5.46
CA ILE A 50 1.25 1.35 -6.88
C ILE A 50 0.73 2.69 -7.38
N LYS A 51 0.96 2.95 -8.66
CA LYS A 51 0.45 4.11 -9.40
C LYS A 51 0.05 3.69 -10.81
N ASN A 52 -0.60 4.61 -11.53
CA ASN A 52 -0.95 4.42 -12.95
C ASN A 52 -1.76 3.13 -13.17
N LEU A 53 -2.70 2.83 -12.27
CA LEU A 53 -3.53 1.63 -12.36
C LEU A 53 -4.44 1.69 -13.61
N LYS A 54 -4.34 0.66 -14.44
CA LYS A 54 -5.20 0.44 -15.62
C LYS A 54 -6.18 -0.68 -15.33
N ILE A 55 -7.47 -0.35 -15.39
CA ILE A 55 -8.58 -1.31 -15.31
C ILE A 55 -9.38 -1.31 -16.62
N ASP A 56 -10.11 -2.39 -16.86
CA ASP A 56 -11.02 -2.49 -18.01
C ASP A 56 -12.17 -1.47 -17.91
N ARG A 57 -12.80 -1.14 -19.05
CA ARG A 57 -13.95 -0.24 -19.12
C ARG A 57 -15.13 -0.67 -18.26
N SER A 58 -15.25 -1.98 -17.99
CA SER A 58 -16.28 -2.53 -17.10
C SER A 58 -15.92 -2.49 -15.61
N ALA A 59 -14.72 -2.01 -15.25
CA ALA A 59 -14.16 -2.08 -13.90
C ALA A 59 -14.15 -3.51 -13.29
N GLN A 60 -14.13 -4.55 -14.13
CA GLN A 60 -14.09 -5.94 -13.67
C GLN A 60 -12.69 -6.52 -13.59
N LYS A 61 -11.73 -5.97 -14.34
CA LYS A 61 -10.41 -6.58 -14.51
C LYS A 61 -9.29 -5.55 -14.41
N VAL A 62 -8.25 -5.90 -13.66
CA VAL A 62 -6.98 -5.17 -13.64
C VAL A 62 -6.16 -5.56 -14.87
N LEU A 63 -5.76 -4.57 -15.65
CA LEU A 63 -4.93 -4.75 -16.84
C LEU A 63 -3.45 -4.66 -16.47
N ALA A 64 -3.05 -3.54 -15.88
CA ALA A 64 -1.67 -3.24 -15.49
C ALA A 64 -1.65 -2.18 -14.39
N PHE A 65 -0.51 -2.05 -13.72
CA PHE A 65 -0.18 -0.93 -12.82
C PHE A 65 1.33 -0.81 -12.78
N GLU A 66 1.81 0.34 -12.33
CA GLU A 66 3.22 0.57 -12.08
C GLU A 66 3.51 0.48 -10.59
N GLU A 67 4.68 -0.04 -10.25
CA GLU A 67 5.17 0.01 -8.88
C GLU A 67 5.58 1.45 -8.56
N LEU A 68 5.09 1.94 -7.42
CA LEU A 68 5.56 3.19 -6.83
C LEU A 68 6.62 2.82 -5.79
N GLU A 69 7.87 3.16 -6.09
CA GLU A 69 8.92 3.16 -5.06
C GLU A 69 8.61 4.27 -4.07
N THR A 70 7.90 3.92 -3.01
CA THR A 70 7.85 4.78 -1.83
C THR A 70 9.21 4.67 -1.19
N GLU A 71 10.00 5.75 -1.24
CA GLU A 71 11.16 5.91 -0.35
C GLU A 71 10.66 5.66 1.07
N GLU A 72 10.97 4.47 1.61
CA GLU A 72 10.73 4.19 3.01
C GLU A 72 11.44 5.31 3.76
N ARG A 73 10.69 6.21 4.41
CA ARG A 73 11.29 7.15 5.36
C ARG A 73 12.06 6.28 6.33
N ASP A 74 13.38 6.31 6.23
CA ASP A 74 14.27 5.37 6.91
C ASP A 74 14.32 5.77 8.39
N TYR A 75 13.25 5.44 9.13
CA TYR A 75 13.11 5.73 10.55
C TYR A 75 14.24 5.10 11.37
N LYS A 76 15.00 4.19 10.78
CA LYS A 76 16.22 3.62 11.35
C LYS A 76 17.27 4.69 11.65
N ASP A 77 17.42 5.65 10.74
CA ASP A 77 18.40 6.74 10.91
C ASP A 77 17.87 7.83 11.84
N GLU A 78 16.57 8.10 11.81
CA GLU A 78 15.92 9.00 12.78
C GLU A 78 15.97 8.42 14.20
N TYR A 79 15.74 7.12 14.37
CA TYR A 79 15.81 6.44 15.66
C TYR A 79 17.23 6.43 16.24
N LYS A 80 18.24 6.19 15.39
CA LYS A 80 19.66 6.33 15.80
C LYS A 80 19.97 7.74 16.29
N LYS A 81 19.52 8.78 15.57
CA LYS A 81 19.68 10.19 15.98
C LYS A 81 18.97 10.49 17.30
N PHE A 82 17.80 9.91 17.53
CA PHE A 82 17.06 10.05 18.78
C PHE A 82 17.78 9.38 19.96
N GLN A 83 18.29 8.15 19.77
CA GLN A 83 19.08 7.41 20.78
C GLN A 83 20.35 8.16 21.18
N SER A 84 20.99 8.85 20.24
CA SER A 84 22.18 9.66 20.52
C SER A 84 21.86 11.04 21.14
N SER A 85 20.59 11.42 21.28
CA SER A 85 20.19 12.73 21.80
C SER A 85 20.17 12.76 23.32
N ASP A 86 20.51 13.91 23.92
CA ASP A 86 20.47 14.11 25.37
C ASP A 86 19.04 14.05 25.96
N LYS A 87 18.00 14.05 25.10
CA LYS A 87 16.61 13.81 25.52
C LYS A 87 16.40 12.38 26.02
N MET A 88 17.15 11.40 25.51
CA MET A 88 17.05 10.00 25.94
C MET A 88 17.73 9.79 27.30
N LYS A 89 18.89 10.43 27.55
CA LYS A 89 19.60 10.36 28.85
C LYS A 89 18.82 10.88 30.06
N LYS A 90 17.70 11.60 29.84
CA LYS A 90 16.82 12.11 30.91
C LYS A 90 15.72 11.12 31.32
N TYR A 91 15.54 10.01 30.61
CA TYR A 91 14.61 8.91 30.90
C TYR A 91 15.38 7.63 31.19
#